data_AF-A0A959RPP8-F1
#
_entry.id   AF-A0A959RPP8-F1
#
_cell.length_a   1.000
_cell.length_b   1.000
_cell.length_c   1.000
_cell.angle_alpha   90.00
_cell.angle_beta   90.00
_cell.angle_gamma   90.00
#
_symmetry.space_group_name_H-M   'P 1'
#
loop_
_entity.id
_entity.type
_entity.pdbx_description
1 polymer ?
#
loop_
_entity_poly.entity_id
_entity_poly.type
_entity_poly.pdbx_seq_one_letter_code
_entity_poly.pdbx_strand_id
1 'polypeptide(L)'
;PGTYSLYPKRMDEWVSYKLLLQQDAALQADVVVVVADASNLKRNLLFCTQIIDLKRPVVIALTMMDIAKKKGVKIDVTALERELGVPVVGISPRKNKGIGELKKLISQTAQHIYQSPARDIVDNKSLAPEAIEGIQKKIPTLSDYTAIHYLINHESFAFSEKDQEEIEQIEIDNKFSPTKTQAAEILMRYDRIKTIMQKAVAEPDPLQKKIFTEKLDNILLHRVWGYLILLGVLFLLFQCVFWIAQYPMDWIEWGFAQLSSALSAILPAGRWTDLLINGVLAGLSGILVFVPQIMILFALITLLEDTGYMARISFLSDRLMRSVGLNGKSVMPMISGFACAVPAIMSTRNIENRKERLLTILITPLMSCSARLPVYTILIGLVIPQHYLFGFLGVQGLVMMGLYLLGLVMALIVSYVAKWFIKIQEKSFFILELPTYRSPRWKNIIATMVSKARIFVFDAGKVIMVIS
;
A
#
# COMPACT_ATOMS: atom_id res chain seq x y z
N PRO A 1 10.06 -9.62 -2.69
CA PRO A 1 9.04 -8.57 -2.58
C PRO A 1 9.69 -7.19 -2.45
N GLY A 2 8.96 -6.09 -2.63
CA GLY A 2 9.54 -4.75 -2.42
C GLY A 2 9.80 -4.48 -0.94
N THR A 3 10.97 -3.95 -0.60
CA THR A 3 11.34 -3.55 0.77
C THR A 3 12.00 -2.16 0.78
N TYR A 4 11.89 -1.44 1.89
CA TYR A 4 12.50 -0.12 2.08
C TYR A 4 13.88 -0.18 2.75
N SER A 5 14.17 -1.28 3.46
CA SER A 5 15.43 -1.50 4.17
C SER A 5 15.65 -2.99 4.41
N LEU A 6 16.81 -3.36 4.96
CA LEU A 6 17.07 -4.70 5.49
C LEU A 6 16.58 -4.90 6.93
N TYR A 7 15.61 -4.11 7.39
CA TYR A 7 14.95 -4.30 8.68
C TYR A 7 13.51 -4.73 8.46
N PRO A 8 13.24 -6.04 8.30
CA PRO A 8 11.92 -6.53 7.88
C PRO A 8 10.87 -6.28 8.96
N LYS A 9 9.81 -5.57 8.60
CA LYS A 9 8.61 -5.35 9.43
C LYS A 9 7.43 -6.18 8.93
N ARG A 10 7.40 -6.50 7.63
CA ARG A 10 6.32 -7.28 7.00
C ARG A 10 6.81 -8.68 6.66
N MET A 11 5.90 -9.65 6.62
CA MET A 11 6.22 -11.02 6.19
C MET A 11 6.83 -11.07 4.78
N ASP A 12 6.43 -10.15 3.90
CA ASP A 12 6.95 -10.08 2.54
C ASP A 12 8.39 -9.58 2.50
N GLU A 13 8.76 -8.71 3.45
CA GLU A 13 10.13 -8.20 3.59
C GLU A 13 11.03 -9.32 4.14
N TRP A 14 10.53 -10.15 5.06
CA TRP A 14 11.24 -11.33 5.57
C TRP A 14 11.70 -12.29 4.47
N VAL A 15 10.85 -12.54 3.46
CA VAL A 15 11.24 -13.38 2.31
C VAL A 15 12.45 -12.81 1.59
N SER A 16 12.46 -11.50 1.35
CA SER A 16 13.56 -10.84 0.64
C SER A 16 14.83 -10.77 1.51
N TYR A 17 14.65 -10.52 2.81
CA TYR A 17 15.71 -10.45 3.80
C TYR A 17 16.46 -11.78 3.96
N LYS A 18 15.75 -12.91 4.11
CA LYS A 18 16.36 -14.24 4.22
C LYS A 18 17.17 -14.62 2.99
N LEU A 19 16.64 -14.37 1.79
CA LEU A 19 17.35 -14.60 0.53
C LEU A 19 18.64 -13.76 0.43
N LEU A 20 18.53 -12.47 0.77
CA LEU A 20 19.66 -11.52 0.75
C LEU A 20 20.70 -11.81 1.82
N LEU A 21 20.39 -12.62 2.84
CA LEU A 21 21.34 -13.10 3.84
C LEU A 21 21.76 -14.56 3.61
N GLN A 22 21.40 -15.18 2.47
CA GLN A 22 21.70 -16.59 2.15
C GLN A 22 21.16 -17.58 3.20
N GLN A 23 20.08 -17.21 3.88
CA GLN A 23 19.39 -18.03 4.87
C GLN A 23 18.23 -18.84 4.26
N ASP A 24 18.24 -18.99 2.94
CA ASP A 24 17.30 -19.81 2.18
C ASP A 24 18.08 -20.96 1.53
N ALA A 25 17.74 -22.19 1.90
CA ALA A 25 18.44 -23.39 1.42
C ALA A 25 18.12 -23.73 -0.05
N ALA A 26 16.99 -23.24 -0.58
CA ALA A 26 16.53 -23.58 -1.92
C ALA A 26 16.96 -22.56 -2.98
N LEU A 27 17.26 -21.32 -2.58
CA LEU A 27 17.53 -20.21 -3.50
C LEU A 27 18.75 -19.40 -3.04
N GLN A 28 19.72 -19.27 -3.94
CA GLN A 28 20.85 -18.35 -3.79
C GLN A 28 20.89 -17.39 -4.98
N ALA A 29 21.33 -16.16 -4.72
CA ALA A 29 21.42 -15.12 -5.73
C ALA A 29 22.89 -14.75 -5.98
N ASP A 30 23.35 -14.94 -7.21
CA ASP A 30 24.72 -14.60 -7.63
C ASP A 30 24.90 -13.09 -7.82
N VAL A 31 23.87 -12.41 -8.33
CA VAL A 31 23.87 -10.96 -8.58
C VAL A 31 22.57 -10.34 -8.09
N VAL A 32 22.68 -9.22 -7.40
CA VAL A 32 21.54 -8.43 -6.93
C VAL A 32 21.36 -7.21 -7.83
N VAL A 33 20.19 -7.09 -8.46
CA VAL A 33 19.82 -5.88 -9.23
C VAL A 33 18.90 -5.02 -8.37
N VAL A 34 19.41 -3.88 -7.89
CA VAL A 34 18.63 -2.96 -7.06
C VAL A 34 18.00 -1.89 -7.95
N VAL A 35 16.67 -1.87 -8.00
CA VAL A 35 15.91 -0.88 -8.75
C VAL A 35 15.62 0.32 -7.84
N ALA A 36 16.14 1.50 -8.21
CA ALA A 36 15.96 2.73 -7.43
C ALA A 36 15.16 3.78 -8.23
N ASP A 37 14.25 4.49 -7.57
CA ASP A 37 13.52 5.63 -8.17
C ASP A 37 14.35 6.91 -8.07
N ALA A 38 14.82 7.39 -9.23
CA ALA A 38 15.59 8.63 -9.36
C ALA A 38 14.86 9.86 -8.82
N SER A 39 13.53 9.86 -8.84
CA SER A 39 12.70 10.97 -8.36
C SER A 39 12.60 11.05 -6.83
N ASN A 40 13.05 10.00 -6.13
CA ASN A 40 13.15 9.92 -4.67
C ASN A 40 14.47 9.22 -4.26
N LEU A 41 15.58 9.67 -4.86
CA LEU A 41 16.85 8.95 -4.79
C LEU A 41 17.36 8.80 -3.35
N LYS A 42 17.32 9.86 -2.54
CA LYS A 42 17.76 9.84 -1.12
C LYS A 42 17.19 8.66 -0.33
N ARG A 43 15.89 8.40 -0.47
CA ARG A 43 15.21 7.30 0.24
C ARG A 43 15.61 5.93 -0.30
N ASN A 44 15.75 5.80 -1.62
CA ASN A 44 16.14 4.55 -2.26
C ASN A 44 17.61 4.19 -1.97
N LEU A 45 18.47 5.21 -1.82
CA LEU A 45 19.87 5.01 -1.47
C LEU A 45 20.04 4.36 -0.09
N LEU A 46 19.10 4.49 0.84
CA LEU A 46 19.16 3.74 2.10
C LEU A 46 19.27 2.24 1.82
N PHE A 47 18.31 1.69 1.07
CA PHE A 47 18.34 0.28 0.71
C PHE A 47 19.54 -0.07 -0.18
N CYS A 48 19.86 0.77 -1.19
CA CYS A 48 21.01 0.51 -2.07
C CYS A 48 22.32 0.37 -1.27
N THR A 49 22.56 1.29 -0.33
CA THR A 49 23.79 1.26 0.47
C THR A 49 23.86 0.07 1.41
N GLN A 50 22.71 -0.36 1.97
CA GLN A 50 22.61 -1.58 2.77
C GLN A 50 22.94 -2.85 1.96
N ILE A 51 22.46 -2.93 0.71
CA ILE A 51 22.80 -4.07 -0.18
C ILE A 51 24.28 -4.07 -0.55
N ILE A 52 24.88 -2.91 -0.80
CA ILE A 52 26.31 -2.80 -1.11
C ILE A 52 27.17 -3.28 0.07
N ASP A 53 26.79 -2.91 1.29
CA ASP A 53 27.53 -3.30 2.50
C ASP A 53 27.39 -4.78 2.87
N LEU A 54 26.43 -5.52 2.29
CA LEU A 54 26.42 -7.00 2.36
C LEU A 54 27.58 -7.64 1.56
N LYS A 55 28.36 -6.84 0.84
CA LYS A 55 29.50 -7.25 -0.02
C LYS A 55 29.13 -8.24 -1.12
N ARG A 56 27.89 -8.18 -1.60
CA ARG A 56 27.42 -9.01 -2.72
C ARG A 56 27.55 -8.30 -4.06
N PRO A 57 27.73 -9.04 -5.17
CA PRO A 57 27.74 -8.45 -6.51
C PRO A 57 26.41 -7.74 -6.79
N VAL A 58 26.46 -6.42 -6.98
CA VAL A 58 25.27 -5.58 -7.10
C VAL A 58 25.34 -4.63 -8.29
N VAL A 59 24.20 -4.44 -8.97
CA VAL A 59 24.02 -3.45 -10.03
C VAL A 59 22.83 -2.57 -9.69
N ILE A 60 22.99 -1.25 -9.77
CA ILE A 60 21.92 -0.29 -9.50
C ILE A 60 21.26 0.14 -10.80
N ALA A 61 19.95 -0.08 -10.91
CA ALA A 61 19.13 0.35 -12.02
C ALA A 61 18.28 1.58 -11.61
N LEU A 62 18.66 2.77 -12.08
CA LEU A 62 17.95 4.01 -11.83
C LEU A 62 16.76 4.17 -12.77
N THR A 63 15.56 4.12 -12.23
CA THR A 63 14.30 4.31 -12.96
C THR A 63 13.74 5.72 -12.78
N MET A 64 12.73 6.09 -13.57
CA MET A 64 11.98 7.34 -13.44
C MET A 64 12.83 8.62 -13.58
N MET A 65 13.93 8.56 -14.34
CA MET A 65 14.79 9.71 -14.66
C MET A 65 14.04 10.86 -15.33
N ASP A 66 12.96 10.56 -16.07
CA ASP A 66 12.06 11.55 -16.67
C ASP A 66 11.26 12.33 -15.62
N ILE A 67 10.80 11.66 -14.56
CA ILE A 67 10.12 12.29 -13.43
C ILE A 67 11.12 13.12 -12.61
N ALA A 68 12.33 12.60 -12.37
CA ALA A 68 13.40 13.35 -11.73
C ALA A 68 13.71 14.66 -12.49
N LYS A 69 13.85 14.58 -13.82
CA LYS A 69 14.07 15.75 -14.67
C LYS A 69 12.91 16.75 -14.63
N LYS A 70 11.65 16.28 -14.65
CA LYS A 70 10.46 17.14 -14.45
C LYS A 70 10.45 17.79 -13.07
N LYS A 71 11.00 17.10 -12.08
CA LYS A 71 11.22 17.63 -10.74
C LYS A 71 12.43 18.57 -10.67
N GLY A 72 13.11 18.88 -11.77
CA GLY A 72 14.34 19.68 -11.79
C GLY A 72 15.55 19.01 -11.14
N VAL A 73 15.42 17.74 -10.74
CA VAL A 73 16.51 16.96 -10.15
C VAL A 73 17.39 16.46 -11.29
N LYS A 74 18.65 16.87 -11.30
CA LYS A 74 19.67 16.36 -12.23
C LYS A 74 20.59 15.42 -11.47
N ILE A 75 20.72 14.19 -11.95
CA ILE A 75 21.54 13.15 -11.33
C ILE A 75 22.71 12.87 -12.27
N ASP A 76 23.91 13.00 -11.74
CA ASP A 76 25.13 12.54 -12.40
C ASP A 76 25.34 11.06 -12.06
N VAL A 77 25.05 10.21 -13.04
CA VAL A 77 25.14 8.75 -12.89
C VAL A 77 26.58 8.30 -12.66
N THR A 78 27.54 8.94 -13.33
CA THR A 78 28.96 8.60 -13.22
C THR A 78 29.53 9.00 -11.87
N ALA A 79 29.14 10.18 -11.34
CA ALA A 79 29.49 10.56 -9.98
C ALA A 79 28.89 9.62 -8.94
N LEU A 80 27.64 9.17 -9.14
CA LEU A 80 26.98 8.23 -8.25
C LEU A 80 27.66 6.85 -8.27
N GLU A 81 28.01 6.34 -9.44
CA GLU A 81 28.78 5.10 -9.60
C GLU A 81 30.13 5.18 -8.87
N ARG A 82 30.83 6.32 -8.99
CA ARG A 82 32.11 6.55 -8.30
C ARG A 82 31.97 6.58 -6.78
N GLU A 83 30.95 7.24 -6.24
CA GLU A 83 30.75 7.35 -4.78
C GLU A 83 30.19 6.07 -4.15
N LEU A 84 29.41 5.29 -4.89
CA LEU A 84 28.87 4.00 -4.41
C LEU A 84 29.83 2.83 -4.67
N GLY A 85 30.75 2.94 -5.63
CA GLY A 85 31.71 1.90 -5.96
C GLY A 85 31.10 0.69 -6.67
N VAL A 86 29.89 0.83 -7.22
CA VAL A 86 29.15 -0.25 -7.91
C VAL A 86 28.51 0.29 -9.18
N PRO A 87 28.33 -0.54 -10.23
CA PRO A 87 27.80 -0.08 -11.51
C PRO A 87 26.38 0.48 -11.37
N VAL A 88 26.16 1.66 -11.94
CA VAL A 88 24.86 2.36 -11.94
C VAL A 88 24.43 2.63 -13.39
N VAL A 89 23.21 2.25 -13.74
CA VAL A 89 22.66 2.50 -15.08
C VAL A 89 21.26 3.13 -15.02
N GLY A 90 21.05 4.16 -15.86
CA GLY A 90 19.74 4.78 -16.04
C GLY A 90 18.85 3.98 -16.99
N ILE A 91 17.68 3.55 -16.52
CA ILE A 91 16.73 2.76 -17.31
C ILE A 91 15.35 3.43 -17.41
N SER A 92 14.69 3.20 -18.54
CA SER A 92 13.27 3.55 -18.74
C SER A 92 12.52 2.34 -19.29
N PRO A 93 11.93 1.50 -18.43
CA PRO A 93 11.22 0.30 -18.85
C PRO A 93 10.09 0.60 -19.85
N ARG A 94 9.37 1.71 -19.64
CA ARG A 94 8.28 2.16 -20.53
C ARG A 94 8.74 2.52 -21.94
N LYS A 95 10.00 2.94 -22.10
CA LYS A 95 10.57 3.36 -23.39
C LYS A 95 11.58 2.35 -23.92
N ASN A 96 11.73 1.20 -23.24
CA ASN A 96 12.73 0.18 -23.50
C ASN A 96 14.17 0.74 -23.63
N LYS A 97 14.51 1.78 -22.86
CA LYS A 97 15.84 2.42 -22.88
C LYS A 97 16.69 1.95 -21.70
N GLY A 98 17.99 1.71 -21.93
CA GLY A 98 18.97 1.30 -20.91
C GLY A 98 18.94 -0.19 -20.55
N ILE A 99 17.99 -0.98 -21.10
CA ILE A 99 17.86 -2.41 -20.77
C ILE A 99 19.03 -3.24 -21.33
N GLY A 100 19.52 -2.92 -22.53
CA GLY A 100 20.68 -3.61 -23.13
C GLY A 100 21.96 -3.40 -22.32
N GLU A 101 22.19 -2.17 -21.85
CA GLU A 101 23.31 -1.81 -21.00
C GLU A 101 23.22 -2.47 -19.62
N LEU A 102 22.03 -2.47 -19.01
CA LEU A 102 21.78 -3.20 -17.76
C LEU A 102 22.12 -4.69 -17.87
N LYS A 103 21.70 -5.36 -18.96
CA LYS A 103 22.05 -6.78 -19.20
C LYS A 103 23.56 -7.00 -19.29
N LYS A 104 24.27 -6.09 -19.96
CA LYS A 104 25.73 -6.14 -20.08
C LYS A 104 26.40 -6.03 -18.70
N LEU A 105 25.98 -5.04 -17.89
CA LEU A 105 26.50 -4.85 -16.54
C LEU A 105 26.22 -6.06 -15.64
N ILE A 106 25.01 -6.63 -15.69
CA ILE A 106 24.68 -7.85 -14.94
C ILE A 106 25.63 -9.00 -15.31
N SER A 107 25.88 -9.21 -16.61
CA SER A 107 26.81 -10.25 -17.06
C SER A 107 28.23 -10.00 -16.57
N GLN A 108 28.70 -8.75 -16.59
CA GLN A 108 30.04 -8.39 -16.13
C GLN A 108 30.19 -8.53 -14.61
N THR A 109 29.16 -8.16 -13.85
CA THR A 109 29.11 -8.34 -12.40
C THR A 109 29.04 -9.82 -12.01
N ALA A 110 28.29 -10.65 -12.74
CA ALA A 110 28.28 -12.11 -12.53
C ALA A 110 29.65 -12.75 -12.80
N GLN A 111 30.40 -12.22 -13.77
CA GLN A 111 31.76 -12.64 -14.09
C GLN A 111 32.81 -12.07 -13.13
N HIS A 112 32.41 -11.41 -12.04
CA HIS A 112 33.30 -10.80 -11.03
C HIS A 112 34.26 -9.74 -11.60
N ILE A 113 33.94 -9.16 -12.76
CA ILE A 113 34.70 -8.05 -13.35
C ILE A 113 34.52 -6.79 -12.50
N TYR A 114 33.31 -6.59 -11.97
CA TYR A 114 33.04 -5.61 -10.92
C TYR A 114 33.06 -6.31 -9.56
N GLN A 115 34.07 -6.01 -8.76
CA GLN A 115 34.17 -6.51 -7.39
C GLN A 115 33.39 -5.61 -6.43
N SER A 116 32.85 -6.21 -5.37
CA SER A 116 32.25 -5.47 -4.26
C SER A 116 33.26 -4.46 -3.68
N PRO A 117 32.84 -3.23 -3.35
CA PRO A 117 33.77 -2.22 -2.86
C PRO A 117 34.45 -2.68 -1.56
N ALA A 118 35.77 -2.54 -1.51
CA ALA A 118 36.57 -2.98 -0.37
C ALA A 118 36.25 -2.21 0.93
N ARG A 119 35.83 -0.94 0.82
CA ARG A 119 35.37 -0.14 1.96
C ARG A 119 33.86 -0.20 2.08
N ASP A 120 33.38 -0.29 3.30
CA ASP A 120 31.96 -0.09 3.59
C ASP A 120 31.57 1.36 3.32
N ILE A 121 30.30 1.54 2.95
CA ILE A 121 29.72 2.86 2.77
C ILE A 121 29.63 3.58 4.12
N VAL A 122 29.33 2.83 5.18
CA VAL A 122 29.32 3.28 6.57
C VAL A 122 30.24 2.40 7.39
N ASP A 123 30.92 2.97 8.38
CA ASP A 123 31.73 2.20 9.34
C ASP A 123 30.84 1.34 10.25
N ASN A 124 30.41 0.19 9.73
CA ASN A 124 29.52 -0.74 10.42
C ASN A 124 30.22 -1.34 11.66
N LYS A 125 31.54 -1.55 11.60
CA LYS A 125 32.31 -2.10 12.71
C LYS A 125 32.28 -1.21 13.95
N SER A 126 32.29 0.12 13.76
CA SER A 126 32.19 1.08 14.88
C SER A 126 30.91 0.97 15.72
N LEU A 127 29.84 0.37 15.17
CA LEU A 127 28.56 0.23 15.86
C LEU A 127 28.59 -0.81 16.99
N ALA A 128 29.33 -1.91 16.79
CA ALA A 128 29.40 -3.03 17.72
C ALA A 128 30.68 -3.86 17.49
N PRO A 129 31.88 -3.29 17.74
CA PRO A 129 33.15 -3.89 17.32
C PRO A 129 33.39 -5.28 17.93
N GLU A 130 33.20 -5.41 19.24
CA GLU A 130 33.46 -6.67 19.96
C GLU A 130 32.47 -7.78 19.58
N ALA A 131 31.19 -7.44 19.40
CA ALA A 131 30.15 -8.40 18.99
C ALA A 131 30.34 -8.86 17.53
N ILE A 132 30.69 -7.94 16.62
CA ILE A 132 30.98 -8.25 15.21
C ILE A 132 32.20 -9.17 15.12
N GLU A 133 33.27 -8.88 15.86
CA GLU A 133 34.47 -9.72 15.91
C GLU A 133 34.17 -11.11 16.51
N GLY A 134 33.28 -11.19 17.50
CA GLY A 134 32.80 -12.46 18.05
C GLY A 134 32.17 -13.35 16.98
N ILE A 135 31.25 -12.79 16.17
CA ILE A 135 30.64 -13.53 15.06
C ILE A 135 31.64 -13.84 13.95
N GLN A 136 32.52 -12.91 13.59
CA GLN A 136 33.51 -13.12 12.53
C GLN A 136 34.52 -14.22 12.88
N LYS A 137 34.87 -14.40 14.15
CA LYS A 137 35.69 -15.54 14.60
C LYS A 137 35.02 -16.89 14.30
N LYS A 138 33.69 -16.94 14.38
CA LYS A 138 32.89 -18.14 14.10
C LYS A 138 32.65 -18.35 12.61
N ILE A 139 32.34 -17.27 11.88
CA ILE A 139 32.07 -17.29 10.45
C ILE A 139 32.94 -16.24 9.76
N PRO A 140 34.19 -16.61 9.37
CA PRO A 140 35.20 -15.65 8.88
C PRO A 140 34.85 -14.97 7.56
N THR A 141 33.89 -15.50 6.81
CA THR A 141 33.49 -14.98 5.50
C THR A 141 32.42 -13.88 5.58
N LEU A 142 31.94 -13.54 6.78
CA LEU A 142 30.90 -12.53 6.95
C LEU A 142 31.45 -11.10 6.84
N SER A 143 30.76 -10.28 6.05
CA SER A 143 30.95 -8.83 6.10
C SER A 143 30.51 -8.28 7.46
N ASP A 144 31.08 -7.13 7.86
CA ASP A 144 30.71 -6.44 9.11
C ASP A 144 29.20 -6.21 9.19
N TYR A 145 28.58 -5.83 8.08
CA TYR A 145 27.14 -5.59 8.02
C TYR A 145 26.29 -6.86 8.09
N THR A 146 26.73 -7.95 7.45
CA THR A 146 26.06 -9.25 7.57
C THR A 146 26.13 -9.76 9.01
N ALA A 147 27.26 -9.56 9.70
CA ALA A 147 27.43 -9.95 11.09
C ALA A 147 26.45 -9.21 12.03
N ILE A 148 26.23 -7.91 11.82
CA ILE A 148 25.21 -7.14 12.56
C ILE A 148 23.82 -7.76 12.37
N HIS A 149 23.46 -8.15 11.15
CA HIS A 149 22.14 -8.73 10.87
C HIS A 149 21.99 -10.14 11.43
N TYR A 150 23.08 -10.89 11.57
CA TYR A 150 23.09 -12.17 12.27
C TYR A 150 22.84 -11.97 13.75
N LEU A 151 23.51 -11.01 14.41
CA LEU A 151 23.20 -10.64 15.80
C LEU A 151 21.72 -10.25 15.92
N ILE A 152 21.23 -9.31 15.10
CA ILE A 152 19.86 -8.78 15.28
C ILE A 152 18.75 -9.83 15.12
N ASN A 153 18.90 -10.83 14.24
CA ASN A 153 17.79 -11.70 13.81
C ASN A 153 18.15 -13.21 13.79
N HIS A 154 19.15 -13.67 14.54
CA HIS A 154 19.59 -15.08 14.54
C HIS A 154 18.45 -16.07 14.85
N GLU A 155 17.51 -15.72 15.72
CA GLU A 155 16.33 -16.53 16.06
C GLU A 155 15.46 -16.88 14.84
N SER A 156 15.47 -16.04 13.82
CA SER A 156 14.65 -16.20 12.61
C SER A 156 15.36 -16.96 11.48
N PHE A 157 16.64 -17.29 11.68
CA PHE A 157 17.50 -17.96 10.72
C PHE A 157 17.62 -19.46 11.00
N ALA A 158 18.03 -20.22 9.98
CA ALA A 158 18.12 -21.68 10.05
C ALA A 158 19.45 -22.12 10.65
N PHE A 159 19.75 -21.67 11.87
CA PHE A 159 20.93 -22.09 12.63
C PHE A 159 20.62 -23.32 13.50
N SER A 160 21.66 -24.06 13.88
CA SER A 160 21.52 -25.12 14.88
C SER A 160 21.27 -24.51 16.26
N GLU A 161 20.63 -25.24 17.18
CA GLU A 161 20.36 -24.76 18.55
C GLU A 161 21.64 -24.28 19.23
N LYS A 162 22.73 -25.04 19.08
CA LYS A 162 24.06 -24.66 19.59
C LYS A 162 24.58 -23.36 18.97
N ASP A 163 24.33 -23.14 17.68
CA ASP A 163 24.77 -21.92 17.02
C ASP A 163 23.98 -20.69 17.48
N GLN A 164 22.70 -20.86 17.79
CA GLN A 164 21.85 -19.80 18.34
C GLN A 164 22.32 -19.43 19.76
N GLU A 165 22.51 -20.42 20.64
CA GLU A 165 22.99 -20.19 22.02
C GLU A 165 24.34 -19.45 22.06
N GLU A 166 25.26 -19.80 21.16
CA GLU A 166 26.56 -19.12 21.08
C GLU A 166 26.43 -17.66 20.59
N ILE A 167 25.50 -17.37 19.66
CA ILE A 167 25.24 -16.00 19.21
C ILE A 167 24.57 -15.18 20.33
N GLU A 168 23.61 -15.77 21.05
CA GLU A 168 22.98 -15.15 22.22
C GLU A 168 24.02 -14.81 23.30
N GLN A 169 24.98 -15.71 23.54
CA GLN A 169 26.05 -15.46 24.50
C GLN A 169 26.93 -14.28 24.06
N ILE A 170 27.27 -14.18 22.77
CA ILE A 170 28.00 -13.03 22.22
C ILE A 170 27.21 -11.72 22.43
N GLU A 171 25.88 -11.75 22.28
CA GLU A 171 25.05 -10.56 22.53
C GLU A 171 25.07 -10.13 24.00
N ILE A 172 24.97 -11.10 24.92
CA ILE A 172 24.98 -10.85 26.37
C ILE A 172 26.33 -10.30 26.81
N ASP A 173 27.42 -10.96 26.42
CA ASP A 173 28.79 -10.61 26.81
C ASP A 173 29.15 -9.18 26.39
N ASN A 174 28.72 -8.80 25.18
CA ASN A 174 29.01 -7.50 24.58
C ASN A 174 27.90 -6.45 24.79
N LYS A 175 26.86 -6.78 25.57
CA LYS A 175 25.69 -5.91 25.83
C LYS A 175 25.08 -5.34 24.54
N PHE A 176 25.02 -6.17 23.50
CA PHE A 176 24.51 -5.78 22.19
C PHE A 176 23.03 -5.40 22.30
N SER A 177 22.64 -4.27 21.70
CA SER A 177 21.26 -3.81 21.71
C SER A 177 20.76 -3.63 20.28
N PRO A 178 19.97 -4.58 19.75
CA PRO A 178 19.49 -4.56 18.37
C PRO A 178 18.84 -3.22 17.97
N THR A 179 17.98 -2.69 18.85
CA THR A 179 17.25 -1.44 18.59
C THR A 179 18.17 -0.22 18.55
N LYS A 180 19.20 -0.15 19.41
CA LYS A 180 20.14 0.97 19.42
C LYS A 180 21.06 0.92 18.21
N THR A 181 21.61 -0.26 17.90
CA THR A 181 22.47 -0.49 16.74
C THR A 181 21.74 -0.15 15.44
N GLN A 182 20.49 -0.59 15.29
CA GLN A 182 19.64 -0.25 14.15
C GLN A 182 19.43 1.26 14.01
N ALA A 183 19.11 1.97 15.11
CA ALA A 183 18.88 3.41 15.04
C ALA A 183 20.17 4.19 14.67
N ALA A 184 21.31 3.80 15.25
CA ALA A 184 22.60 4.40 14.94
C ALA A 184 23.04 4.15 13.49
N GLU A 185 22.90 2.93 13.00
CA GLU A 185 23.17 2.55 11.60
C GLU A 185 22.39 3.43 10.63
N ILE A 186 21.08 3.59 10.86
CA ILE A 186 20.19 4.35 9.97
C ILE A 186 20.65 5.82 9.91
N LEU A 187 20.99 6.41 11.07
CA LEU A 187 21.46 7.79 11.15
C LEU A 187 22.78 7.98 10.40
N MET A 188 23.78 7.12 10.64
CA MET A 188 25.08 7.17 9.96
C MET A 188 24.93 7.00 8.44
N ARG A 189 24.05 6.10 7.99
CA ARG A 189 23.73 5.92 6.57
C ARG A 189 23.11 7.17 5.97
N TYR A 190 22.16 7.82 6.65
CA TYR A 190 21.55 9.04 6.13
C TYR A 190 22.55 10.19 6.00
N ASP A 191 23.52 10.31 6.91
CA ASP A 191 24.59 11.30 6.80
C ASP A 191 25.53 11.01 5.63
N ARG A 192 25.89 9.74 5.42
CA ARG A 192 26.68 9.34 4.24
C ARG A 192 25.91 9.59 2.95
N ILE A 193 24.64 9.21 2.89
CA ILE A 193 23.76 9.43 1.74
C ILE A 193 23.62 10.92 1.44
N LYS A 194 23.50 11.78 2.46
CA LYS A 194 23.47 13.24 2.29
C LYS A 194 24.74 13.73 1.58
N THR A 195 25.89 13.21 1.97
CA THR A 195 27.19 13.54 1.34
C THR A 195 27.23 13.08 -0.12
N ILE A 196 26.76 11.86 -0.42
CA ILE A 196 26.70 11.33 -1.78
C ILE A 196 25.75 12.18 -2.65
N MET A 197 24.57 12.52 -2.11
CA MET A 197 23.57 13.35 -2.78
C MET A 197 24.13 14.73 -3.14
N GLN A 198 24.87 15.37 -2.22
CA GLN A 198 25.47 16.69 -2.48
C GLN A 198 26.49 16.68 -3.64
N LYS A 199 27.17 15.55 -3.86
CA LYS A 199 28.16 15.41 -4.95
C LYS A 199 27.53 14.98 -6.27
N ALA A 200 26.55 14.08 -6.23
CA ALA A 200 26.02 13.42 -7.43
C ALA A 200 24.67 13.98 -7.91
N VAL A 201 24.00 14.83 -7.12
CA VAL A 201 22.65 15.31 -7.42
C VAL A 201 22.54 16.82 -7.27
N ALA A 202 22.14 17.49 -8.34
CA ALA A 202 21.68 18.86 -8.29
C ALA A 202 20.16 18.88 -8.13
N GLU A 203 19.69 19.29 -6.95
CA GLU A 203 18.28 19.54 -6.66
C GLU A 203 17.94 21.02 -6.93
N PRO A 204 16.75 21.32 -7.49
CA PRO A 204 16.32 22.70 -7.65
C PRO A 204 15.99 23.33 -6.30
N ASP A 205 16.09 24.65 -6.24
CA ASP A 205 15.86 25.45 -5.03
C ASP A 205 14.51 25.07 -4.35
N PRO A 206 14.50 24.67 -3.06
CA PRO A 206 13.31 24.16 -2.37
C PRO A 206 12.10 25.11 -2.35
N LEU A 207 12.32 26.41 -2.58
CA LEU A 207 11.34 27.46 -2.41
C LEU A 207 10.14 27.37 -3.38
N GLN A 208 10.33 27.02 -4.65
CA GLN A 208 9.24 27.09 -5.64
C GLN A 208 8.21 25.94 -5.56
N LYS A 209 8.65 24.72 -5.21
CA LYS A 209 7.78 23.53 -5.18
C LYS A 209 6.99 23.38 -3.89
N LYS A 210 7.53 23.89 -2.79
CA LYS A 210 6.87 23.85 -1.48
C LYS A 210 5.56 24.63 -1.49
N ILE A 211 5.52 25.78 -2.16
CA ILE A 211 4.41 26.75 -2.01
C ILE A 211 3.03 26.16 -2.37
N PHE A 212 2.88 25.41 -3.47
CA PHE A 212 1.56 24.88 -3.86
C PHE A 212 1.12 23.70 -2.99
N THR A 213 2.01 22.74 -2.74
CA THR A 213 1.71 21.55 -1.94
C THR A 213 1.48 21.93 -0.48
N GLU A 214 2.31 22.82 0.08
CA GLU A 214 2.17 23.31 1.46
C GLU A 214 0.89 24.13 1.64
N LYS A 215 0.49 24.95 0.66
CA LYS A 215 -0.81 25.66 0.72
C LYS A 215 -1.98 24.69 0.77
N LEU A 216 -1.96 23.65 -0.06
CA LEU A 216 -3.04 22.65 -0.09
C LEU A 216 -3.06 21.82 1.20
N ASP A 217 -1.90 21.36 1.65
CA ASP A 217 -1.77 20.59 2.89
C ASP A 217 -2.16 21.43 4.12
N ASN A 218 -1.89 22.73 4.16
CA ASN A 218 -2.34 23.63 5.23
C ASN A 218 -3.87 23.69 5.36
N ILE A 219 -4.61 23.56 4.24
CA ILE A 219 -6.07 23.52 4.24
C ILE A 219 -6.57 22.11 4.59
N LEU A 220 -6.04 21.10 3.90
CA LEU A 220 -6.51 19.71 3.99
C LEU A 220 -6.13 19.01 5.31
N LEU A 221 -5.03 19.42 5.94
CA LEU A 221 -4.55 18.87 7.22
C LEU A 221 -4.88 19.74 8.42
N HIS A 222 -5.61 20.84 8.22
CA HIS A 222 -6.01 21.70 9.34
C HIS A 222 -6.90 20.93 10.34
N ARG A 223 -6.75 21.20 11.63
CA ARG A 223 -7.42 20.47 12.71
C ARG A 223 -8.95 20.46 12.64
N VAL A 224 -9.57 21.47 12.03
CA VAL A 224 -11.03 21.60 11.89
C VAL A 224 -11.44 21.45 10.42
N TRP A 225 -10.95 22.34 9.55
CA TRP A 225 -11.19 22.29 8.10
C TRP A 225 -10.82 20.95 7.46
N GLY A 226 -9.78 20.25 7.91
CA GLY A 226 -9.44 18.93 7.38
C GLY A 226 -10.56 17.91 7.58
N TYR A 227 -11.17 17.86 8.77
CA TYR A 227 -12.30 16.95 9.04
C TYR A 227 -13.57 17.39 8.31
N LEU A 228 -13.82 18.70 8.20
CA LEU A 228 -14.95 19.22 7.41
C LEU A 228 -14.81 18.86 5.92
N ILE A 229 -13.61 19.02 5.36
CA ILE A 229 -13.33 18.64 3.97
C ILE A 229 -13.42 17.13 3.78
N LEU A 230 -12.92 16.34 4.73
CA LEU A 230 -13.07 14.87 4.69
C LEU A 230 -14.54 14.46 4.66
N LEU A 231 -15.37 15.03 5.54
CA LEU A 231 -16.81 14.78 5.54
C LEU A 231 -17.47 15.27 4.25
N GLY A 232 -17.06 16.43 3.72
CA GLY A 232 -17.54 16.95 2.44
C GLY A 232 -17.16 16.07 1.25
N VAL A 233 -15.93 15.56 1.20
CA VAL A 233 -15.46 14.63 0.17
C VAL A 233 -16.23 13.32 0.27
N LEU A 234 -16.41 12.78 1.48
CA LEU A 234 -17.18 11.55 1.69
C LEU A 234 -18.66 11.74 1.30
N PHE A 235 -19.25 12.89 1.66
CA PHE A 235 -20.60 13.29 1.22
C PHE A 235 -20.70 13.36 -0.30
N LEU A 236 -19.75 14.01 -0.98
CA LEU A 236 -19.70 14.08 -2.44
C LEU A 236 -19.54 12.69 -3.06
N LEU A 237 -18.70 11.84 -2.48
CA LEU A 237 -18.51 10.46 -2.93
C LEU A 237 -19.84 9.69 -2.90
N PHE A 238 -20.55 9.76 -1.78
CA PHE A 238 -21.86 9.13 -1.65
C PHE A 238 -22.88 9.75 -2.62
N GLN A 239 -22.98 11.07 -2.66
CA GLN A 239 -23.91 11.77 -3.53
C GLN A 239 -23.70 11.41 -5.01
N CYS A 240 -22.45 11.38 -5.48
CA CYS A 240 -22.12 10.97 -6.83
C CYS A 240 -22.49 9.50 -7.08
N VAL A 241 -22.20 8.60 -6.14
CA VAL A 241 -22.51 7.18 -6.29
C VAL A 241 -24.02 6.93 -6.36
N PHE A 242 -24.86 7.69 -5.66
CA PHE A 242 -26.31 7.52 -5.76
C PHE A 242 -26.90 8.24 -6.95
N TRP A 243 -26.62 9.53 -7.09
CA TRP A 243 -27.25 10.36 -8.11
C TRP A 243 -26.80 10.00 -9.52
N ILE A 244 -25.50 9.75 -9.71
CA ILE A 244 -24.97 9.44 -11.05
C ILE A 244 -25.25 7.98 -11.42
N ALA A 245 -25.27 7.05 -10.45
CA ALA A 245 -25.52 5.65 -10.75
C ALA A 245 -26.99 5.33 -11.07
N GLN A 246 -27.95 6.13 -10.60
CA GLN A 246 -29.36 5.92 -10.93
C GLN A 246 -29.63 5.93 -12.43
N TYR A 247 -29.07 6.90 -13.17
CA TYR A 247 -29.27 6.99 -14.63
C TYR A 247 -28.90 5.69 -15.39
N PRO A 248 -27.68 5.13 -15.27
CA PRO A 248 -27.34 3.88 -15.93
C PRO A 248 -28.05 2.66 -15.32
N MET A 249 -28.46 2.70 -14.04
CA MET A 249 -29.28 1.63 -13.44
C MET A 249 -30.63 1.55 -14.12
N ASP A 250 -31.34 2.68 -14.21
CA ASP A 250 -32.66 2.77 -14.85
C ASP A 250 -32.61 2.35 -16.32
N TRP A 251 -31.52 2.66 -17.03
CA TRP A 251 -31.32 2.21 -18.41
C TRP A 251 -31.16 0.69 -18.52
N ILE A 252 -30.45 0.06 -17.58
CA ILE A 252 -30.32 -1.39 -17.54
C ILE A 252 -31.68 -2.02 -17.23
N GLU A 253 -32.38 -1.53 -16.21
CA GLU A 253 -33.72 -2.01 -15.85
C GLU A 253 -34.70 -1.89 -17.02
N TRP A 254 -34.72 -0.73 -17.68
CA TRP A 254 -35.55 -0.51 -18.86
C TRP A 254 -35.19 -1.49 -19.99
N GLY A 255 -33.90 -1.68 -20.28
CA GLY A 255 -33.45 -2.62 -21.31
C GLY A 255 -33.88 -4.06 -21.02
N PHE A 256 -33.74 -4.51 -19.78
CA PHE A 256 -34.19 -5.84 -19.35
C PHE A 256 -35.71 -5.97 -19.31
N ALA A 257 -36.45 -4.91 -18.97
CA ALA A 257 -37.91 -4.89 -19.01
C ALA A 257 -38.44 -5.02 -20.44
N GLN A 258 -37.85 -4.32 -21.40
CA GLN A 258 -38.20 -4.45 -22.83
C GLN A 258 -37.87 -5.84 -23.38
N LEU A 259 -36.73 -6.39 -22.96
CA LEU A 259 -36.35 -7.75 -23.35
C LEU A 259 -37.33 -8.79 -22.77
N SER A 260 -37.69 -8.65 -21.49
CA SER A 260 -38.66 -9.52 -20.81
C SER A 260 -40.06 -9.47 -21.43
N SER A 261 -40.54 -8.28 -21.81
CA SER A 261 -41.83 -8.12 -22.48
C SER A 261 -41.82 -8.69 -23.91
N ALA A 262 -40.74 -8.51 -24.66
CA ALA A 262 -40.58 -9.08 -25.99
C ALA A 262 -40.53 -10.62 -25.96
N LEU A 263 -39.79 -11.21 -25.01
CA LEU A 263 -39.76 -12.66 -24.83
C LEU A 263 -41.13 -13.21 -24.43
N SER A 264 -41.83 -12.52 -23.52
CA SER A 264 -43.20 -12.91 -23.11
C SER A 264 -44.20 -12.91 -24.27
N ALA A 265 -44.00 -12.06 -25.27
CA ALA A 265 -44.87 -11.98 -26.44
C ALA A 265 -44.57 -13.05 -27.51
N ILE A 266 -43.33 -13.53 -27.58
CA ILE A 266 -42.86 -14.48 -28.61
C ILE A 266 -42.94 -15.94 -28.12
N LEU A 267 -42.72 -16.18 -26.83
CA LEU A 267 -42.66 -17.54 -26.28
C LEU A 267 -44.05 -18.03 -25.83
N PRO A 268 -44.37 -19.31 -26.06
CA PRO A 268 -45.60 -19.91 -25.55
C PRO A 268 -45.60 -19.96 -24.02
N ALA A 269 -46.79 -19.81 -23.43
CA ALA A 269 -46.98 -19.92 -21.99
C ALA A 269 -46.59 -21.31 -21.50
N GLY A 270 -45.61 -21.39 -20.59
CA GLY A 270 -45.10 -22.65 -20.07
C GLY A 270 -44.07 -22.43 -18.96
N ARG A 271 -43.88 -23.44 -18.11
CA ARG A 271 -42.99 -23.39 -16.94
C ARG A 271 -41.53 -23.06 -17.30
N TRP A 272 -41.07 -23.46 -18.48
CA TRP A 272 -39.74 -23.14 -18.99
C TRP A 272 -39.60 -21.66 -19.35
N THR A 273 -40.64 -21.07 -19.97
CA THR A 273 -40.71 -19.65 -20.28
C THR A 273 -40.71 -18.83 -19.00
N ASP A 274 -41.49 -19.23 -17.99
CA ASP A 274 -41.50 -18.58 -16.67
C ASP A 274 -40.15 -18.67 -15.96
N LEU A 275 -39.47 -19.82 -16.00
CA LEU A 275 -38.13 -19.96 -15.40
C LEU A 275 -37.09 -19.07 -16.09
N LEU A 276 -37.18 -18.93 -17.42
CA LEU A 276 -36.24 -18.13 -18.19
C LEU A 276 -36.46 -16.63 -17.96
N ILE A 277 -37.72 -16.19 -17.91
CA ILE A 277 -38.10 -14.78 -17.76
C ILE A 277 -38.03 -14.33 -16.30
N ASN A 278 -38.72 -15.03 -15.40
CA ASN A 278 -38.84 -14.65 -13.99
C ASN A 278 -37.71 -15.19 -13.11
N GLY A 279 -36.98 -16.20 -13.56
CA GLY A 279 -35.78 -16.71 -12.88
C GLY A 279 -34.51 -16.09 -13.44
N VAL A 280 -34.11 -16.53 -14.64
CA VAL A 280 -32.78 -16.20 -15.21
C VAL A 280 -32.67 -14.73 -15.61
N LEU A 281 -33.62 -14.19 -16.37
CA LEU A 281 -33.61 -12.80 -16.83
C LEU A 281 -33.74 -11.82 -15.66
N ALA A 282 -34.66 -12.08 -14.74
CA ALA A 282 -34.82 -11.27 -13.53
C ALA A 282 -33.56 -11.30 -12.66
N GLY A 283 -32.94 -12.47 -12.46
CA GLY A 283 -31.69 -12.62 -11.73
C GLY A 283 -30.51 -11.88 -12.40
N LEU A 284 -30.39 -11.98 -13.72
CA LEU A 284 -29.37 -11.26 -14.49
C LEU A 284 -29.57 -9.74 -14.43
N SER A 285 -30.82 -9.27 -14.51
CA SER A 285 -31.15 -7.86 -14.34
C SER A 285 -30.71 -7.37 -12.95
N GLY A 286 -31.08 -8.11 -11.89
CA GLY A 286 -30.69 -7.80 -10.52
C GLY A 286 -29.16 -7.70 -10.33
N ILE A 287 -28.38 -8.57 -10.98
CA ILE A 287 -26.92 -8.50 -10.93
C ILE A 287 -26.39 -7.29 -11.70
N LEU A 288 -26.84 -7.07 -12.94
CA LEU A 288 -26.27 -6.06 -13.83
C LEU A 288 -26.60 -4.64 -13.39
N VAL A 289 -27.74 -4.43 -12.72
CA VAL A 289 -28.14 -3.14 -12.15
C VAL A 289 -27.11 -2.62 -11.14
N PHE A 290 -26.39 -3.47 -10.40
CA PHE A 290 -25.37 -2.99 -9.46
C PHE A 290 -24.03 -2.59 -10.10
N VAL A 291 -23.80 -2.95 -11.36
CA VAL A 291 -22.50 -2.76 -12.02
C VAL A 291 -22.12 -1.27 -12.16
N PRO A 292 -23.00 -0.36 -12.63
CA PRO A 292 -22.66 1.06 -12.75
C PRO A 292 -22.28 1.70 -11.41
N GLN A 293 -23.00 1.36 -10.34
CA GLN A 293 -22.75 1.88 -9.02
C GLN A 293 -21.37 1.48 -8.49
N ILE A 294 -21.00 0.21 -8.65
CA ILE A 294 -19.67 -0.32 -8.29
C ILE A 294 -18.58 0.37 -9.11
N MET A 295 -18.81 0.54 -10.42
CA MET A 295 -17.88 1.19 -11.33
C MET A 295 -17.57 2.63 -10.92
N ILE A 296 -18.61 3.44 -10.66
CA ILE A 296 -18.46 4.84 -10.24
C ILE A 296 -17.75 4.92 -8.89
N LEU A 297 -18.12 4.07 -7.93
CA LEU A 297 -17.50 4.04 -6.61
C LEU A 297 -16.00 3.74 -6.69
N PHE A 298 -15.59 2.69 -7.42
CA PHE A 298 -14.17 2.38 -7.58
C PHE A 298 -13.43 3.43 -8.42
N ALA A 299 -14.09 4.09 -9.37
CA ALA A 299 -13.49 5.19 -10.12
C ALA A 299 -13.15 6.37 -9.19
N LEU A 300 -14.07 6.75 -8.29
CA LEU A 300 -13.87 7.82 -7.31
C LEU A 300 -12.83 7.45 -6.25
N ILE A 301 -12.83 6.21 -5.75
CA ILE A 301 -11.79 5.75 -4.80
C ILE A 301 -10.41 5.78 -5.47
N THR A 302 -10.29 5.27 -6.70
CA THR A 302 -9.02 5.28 -7.45
C THR A 302 -8.55 6.70 -7.73
N LEU A 303 -9.47 7.64 -7.97
CA LEU A 303 -9.17 9.06 -8.12
C LEU A 303 -8.55 9.66 -6.85
N LEU A 304 -9.13 9.39 -5.68
CA LEU A 304 -8.61 9.86 -4.40
C LEU A 304 -7.25 9.22 -4.03
N GLU A 305 -7.03 7.98 -4.47
CA GLU A 305 -5.76 7.28 -4.30
C GLU A 305 -4.66 7.82 -5.23
N ASP A 306 -4.93 7.93 -6.54
CA ASP A 306 -3.97 8.41 -7.54
C ASP A 306 -3.55 9.87 -7.32
N THR A 307 -4.47 10.71 -6.79
CA THR A 307 -4.17 12.11 -6.44
C THR A 307 -3.33 12.24 -5.17
N GLY A 308 -3.24 11.18 -4.37
CA GLY A 308 -2.53 11.16 -3.09
C GLY A 308 -3.32 11.77 -1.93
N TYR A 309 -4.62 12.01 -2.08
CA TYR A 309 -5.48 12.51 -1.00
C TYR A 309 -5.67 11.47 0.11
N MET A 310 -5.75 10.18 -0.25
CA MET A 310 -5.85 9.08 0.73
C MET A 310 -4.76 9.12 1.81
N ALA A 311 -3.53 9.49 1.46
CA ALA A 311 -2.44 9.63 2.43
C ALA A 311 -2.68 10.75 3.46
N ARG A 312 -3.33 11.85 3.05
CA ARG A 312 -3.70 12.95 3.96
C ARG A 312 -4.84 12.55 4.87
N ILE A 313 -5.83 11.82 4.34
CA ILE A 313 -6.94 11.28 5.15
C ILE A 313 -6.38 10.37 6.25
N SER A 314 -5.49 9.44 5.89
CA SER A 314 -4.81 8.56 6.85
C SER A 314 -4.04 9.35 7.92
N PHE A 315 -3.34 10.42 7.53
CA PHE A 315 -2.62 11.28 8.49
C PHE A 315 -3.58 12.04 9.42
N LEU A 316 -4.63 12.67 8.88
CA LEU A 316 -5.61 13.42 9.63
C LEU A 316 -6.33 12.53 10.67
N SER A 317 -6.72 11.32 10.25
CA SER A 317 -7.45 10.36 11.08
C SER A 317 -6.55 9.56 12.04
N ASP A 318 -5.21 9.63 11.93
CA ASP A 318 -4.29 8.86 12.77
C ASP A 318 -4.54 9.08 14.28
N ARG A 319 -4.76 10.34 14.68
CA ARG A 319 -5.06 10.68 16.08
C ARG A 319 -6.31 9.99 16.61
N LEU A 320 -7.35 9.90 15.78
CA LEU A 320 -8.61 9.21 16.12
C LEU A 320 -8.40 7.70 16.17
N MET A 321 -7.67 7.13 15.21
CA MET A 321 -7.39 5.70 15.15
C MET A 321 -6.56 5.22 16.33
N ARG A 322 -5.59 6.02 16.77
CA ARG A 322 -4.72 5.66 17.89
C ARG A 322 -5.47 5.53 19.21
N SER A 323 -6.57 6.26 19.41
CA SER A 323 -7.39 6.14 20.63
C SER A 323 -8.07 4.77 20.75
N VAL A 324 -8.41 4.17 19.61
CA VAL A 324 -9.05 2.85 19.50
C VAL A 324 -8.06 1.70 19.28
N GLY A 325 -6.75 1.97 19.33
CA GLY A 325 -5.69 0.97 19.18
C GLY A 325 -5.37 0.61 17.73
N LEU A 326 -5.68 1.49 16.78
CA LEU A 326 -5.40 1.37 15.35
C LEU A 326 -4.37 2.42 14.90
N ASN A 327 -3.95 2.31 13.65
CA ASN A 327 -3.00 3.21 12.99
C ASN A 327 -3.71 4.00 11.87
N GLY A 328 -3.23 5.20 11.52
CA GLY A 328 -3.73 5.95 10.36
C GLY A 328 -3.76 5.15 9.04
N LYS A 329 -2.88 4.16 8.87
CA LYS A 329 -2.93 3.22 7.72
C LYS A 329 -4.20 2.36 7.68
N SER A 330 -4.85 2.09 8.83
CA SER A 330 -6.10 1.32 8.90
C SER A 330 -7.30 2.04 8.27
N VAL A 331 -7.22 3.36 8.12
CA VAL A 331 -8.30 4.17 7.52
C VAL A 331 -8.47 3.84 6.04
N MET A 332 -7.39 3.52 5.32
CA MET A 332 -7.45 3.21 3.89
C MET A 332 -8.27 1.92 3.62
N PRO A 333 -8.01 0.79 4.30
CA PRO A 333 -8.91 -0.36 4.27
C PRO A 333 -10.34 -0.04 4.71
N MET A 334 -10.52 0.74 5.79
CA MET A 334 -11.84 1.04 6.35
C MET A 334 -12.72 1.84 5.38
N ILE A 335 -12.16 2.85 4.71
CA ILE A 335 -12.86 3.60 3.65
C ILE A 335 -13.18 2.71 2.46
N SER A 336 -12.23 1.86 2.05
CA SER A 336 -12.51 0.85 1.02
C SER A 336 -13.60 -0.15 1.43
N GLY A 337 -13.80 -0.35 2.74
CA GLY A 337 -14.81 -1.24 3.30
C GLY A 337 -16.25 -0.77 3.07
N PHE A 338 -16.48 0.55 3.01
CA PHE A 338 -17.78 1.11 2.60
C PHE A 338 -18.17 0.73 1.17
N ALA A 339 -17.18 0.50 0.30
CA ALA A 339 -17.43 -0.04 -1.02
C ALA A 339 -17.65 -1.54 -0.97
N CYS A 340 -16.62 -2.29 -0.55
CA CYS A 340 -16.65 -3.74 -0.49
C CYS A 340 -15.68 -4.25 0.59
N ALA A 341 -16.18 -5.12 1.47
CA ALA A 341 -15.40 -5.68 2.57
C ALA A 341 -14.24 -6.59 2.09
N VAL A 342 -14.41 -7.32 0.98
CA VAL A 342 -13.39 -8.28 0.50
C VAL A 342 -12.06 -7.60 0.13
N PRO A 343 -12.00 -6.63 -0.82
CA PRO A 343 -10.76 -5.94 -1.15
C PRO A 343 -10.24 -5.09 0.01
N ALA A 344 -11.14 -4.55 0.84
CA ALA A 344 -10.76 -3.84 2.06
C ALA A 344 -9.97 -4.74 3.02
N ILE A 345 -10.49 -5.93 3.34
CA ILE A 345 -9.81 -6.92 4.19
C ILE A 345 -8.46 -7.32 3.57
N MET A 346 -8.39 -7.57 2.26
CA MET A 346 -7.11 -7.89 1.60
C MET A 346 -6.08 -6.75 1.69
N SER A 347 -6.52 -5.49 1.60
CA SER A 347 -5.62 -4.32 1.68
C SER A 347 -4.99 -4.13 3.06
N THR A 348 -5.52 -4.76 4.10
CA THR A 348 -4.94 -4.74 5.46
C THR A 348 -3.57 -5.38 5.55
N ARG A 349 -3.14 -6.16 4.53
CA ARG A 349 -1.76 -6.68 4.41
C ARG A 349 -0.70 -5.57 4.44
N ASN A 350 -1.07 -4.32 4.10
CA ASN A 350 -0.19 -3.17 4.17
C ASN A 350 0.06 -2.64 5.59
N ILE A 351 -0.65 -3.16 6.59
CA ILE A 351 -0.47 -2.82 8.01
C ILE A 351 0.62 -3.73 8.57
N GLU A 352 1.71 -3.12 9.05
CA GLU A 352 2.90 -3.82 9.56
C GLU A 352 2.61 -4.55 10.87
N ASN A 353 1.92 -3.87 11.79
CA ASN A 353 1.62 -4.42 13.11
C ASN A 353 0.51 -5.46 13.04
N ARG A 354 0.77 -6.67 13.56
CA ARG A 354 -0.18 -7.79 13.54
C ARG A 354 -1.45 -7.49 14.32
N LYS A 355 -1.34 -6.81 15.47
CA LYS A 355 -2.49 -6.41 16.31
C LYS A 355 -3.42 -5.48 15.55
N GLU A 356 -2.85 -4.42 14.97
CA GLU A 356 -3.61 -3.41 14.23
C GLU A 356 -4.25 -4.01 12.99
N ARG A 357 -3.54 -4.91 12.29
CA ARG A 357 -4.07 -5.63 11.14
C ARG A 357 -5.28 -6.50 11.51
N LEU A 358 -5.17 -7.29 12.59
CA LEU A 358 -6.28 -8.12 13.08
C LEU A 358 -7.50 -7.30 13.49
N LEU A 359 -7.29 -6.22 14.24
CA LEU A 359 -8.37 -5.31 14.63
C LEU A 359 -9.03 -4.71 13.39
N THR A 360 -8.25 -4.27 12.39
CA THR A 360 -8.78 -3.72 11.14
C THR A 360 -9.61 -4.75 10.36
N ILE A 361 -9.13 -6.00 10.25
CA ILE A 361 -9.88 -7.10 9.61
C ILE A 361 -11.21 -7.34 10.34
N LEU A 362 -11.19 -7.36 11.68
CA LEU A 362 -12.38 -7.61 12.51
C LEU A 362 -13.46 -6.53 12.35
N ILE A 363 -13.07 -5.25 12.26
CA ILE A 363 -14.02 -4.14 12.18
C ILE A 363 -14.50 -3.83 10.76
N THR A 364 -13.77 -4.25 9.72
CA THR A 364 -14.12 -3.95 8.32
C THR A 364 -15.54 -4.42 7.95
N PRO A 365 -16.05 -5.60 8.38
CA PRO A 365 -17.42 -6.03 8.12
C PRO A 365 -18.53 -5.20 8.80
N LEU A 366 -18.19 -4.41 9.82
CA LEU A 366 -19.12 -3.49 10.48
C LEU A 366 -19.35 -2.22 9.65
N MET A 367 -18.49 -1.95 8.67
CA MET A 367 -18.74 -0.93 7.64
C MET A 367 -19.93 -1.37 6.77
N SER A 368 -20.87 -0.46 6.54
CA SER A 368 -21.99 -0.72 5.63
C SER A 368 -21.52 -0.71 4.18
N CYS A 369 -21.50 -1.88 3.54
CA CYS A 369 -21.11 -2.04 2.15
C CYS A 369 -22.22 -1.65 1.18
N SER A 370 -21.84 -1.43 -0.09
CA SER A 370 -22.77 -1.13 -1.19
C SER A 370 -23.94 -2.11 -1.31
N ALA A 371 -23.74 -3.39 -0.99
CA ALA A 371 -24.78 -4.41 -1.05
C ALA A 371 -25.88 -4.26 0.03
N ARG A 372 -25.63 -3.51 1.12
CA ARG A 372 -26.67 -3.22 2.13
C ARG A 372 -27.55 -2.02 1.74
N LEU A 373 -27.13 -1.25 0.73
CA LEU A 373 -27.84 -0.06 0.29
C LEU A 373 -29.28 -0.33 -0.14
N PRO A 374 -29.59 -1.35 -0.96
CA PRO A 374 -30.96 -1.60 -1.41
C PRO A 374 -31.92 -1.89 -0.26
N VAL A 375 -31.44 -2.64 0.74
CA VAL A 375 -32.22 -2.96 1.94
C VAL A 375 -32.50 -1.69 2.74
N TYR A 376 -31.48 -0.84 2.93
CA TYR A 376 -31.67 0.43 3.63
C TYR A 376 -32.57 1.39 2.86
N THR A 377 -32.45 1.49 1.53
CA THR A 377 -33.32 2.37 0.73
C THR A 377 -34.76 1.93 0.76
N ILE A 378 -35.05 0.62 0.72
CA ILE A 378 -36.42 0.11 0.83
C ILE A 378 -36.99 0.40 2.21
N LEU A 379 -36.26 0.09 3.28
CA LEU A 379 -36.73 0.32 4.66
C LEU A 379 -36.91 1.82 4.97
N ILE A 380 -35.97 2.66 4.53
CA ILE A 380 -36.07 4.12 4.69
C ILE A 380 -37.23 4.66 3.86
N GLY A 381 -37.39 4.19 2.61
CA GLY A 381 -38.50 4.59 1.74
C GLY A 381 -39.87 4.24 2.32
N LEU A 382 -39.97 3.12 3.04
CA LEU A 382 -41.22 2.66 3.67
C LEU A 382 -41.52 3.38 5.00
N VAL A 383 -40.50 3.68 5.82
CA VAL A 383 -40.68 4.21 7.18
C VAL A 383 -40.57 5.74 7.26
N ILE A 384 -39.76 6.37 6.41
CA ILE A 384 -39.43 7.79 6.50
C ILE A 384 -40.12 8.58 5.38
N PRO A 385 -40.95 9.59 5.70
CA PRO A 385 -41.66 10.39 4.71
C PRO A 385 -40.69 11.23 3.86
N GLN A 386 -41.05 11.44 2.58
CA GLN A 386 -40.28 12.23 1.62
C GLN A 386 -40.45 13.75 1.87
N HIS A 387 -39.88 14.24 2.96
CA HIS A 387 -39.79 15.68 3.24
C HIS A 387 -38.37 16.21 3.00
N TYR A 388 -38.29 17.45 2.54
CA TYR A 388 -37.03 18.19 2.39
C TYR A 388 -36.88 19.18 3.54
N LEU A 389 -35.78 19.07 4.29
CA LEU A 389 -35.30 20.08 5.21
C LEU A 389 -34.60 21.19 4.41
N PHE A 390 -34.91 22.45 4.70
CA PHE A 390 -34.31 23.63 4.05
C PHE A 390 -34.42 23.69 2.51
N GLY A 391 -35.29 22.91 1.88
CA GLY A 391 -35.52 22.89 0.44
C GLY A 391 -34.50 22.11 -0.39
N PHE A 392 -33.40 21.61 0.20
CA PHE A 392 -32.36 20.85 -0.50
C PHE A 392 -31.89 19.58 0.22
N LEU A 393 -32.21 19.38 1.50
CA LEU A 393 -31.80 18.20 2.28
C LEU A 393 -32.96 17.21 2.44
N GLY A 394 -32.98 16.13 1.66
CA GLY A 394 -33.97 15.06 1.85
C GLY A 394 -33.77 14.32 3.19
N VAL A 395 -34.84 14.19 3.99
CA VAL A 395 -34.80 13.51 5.30
C VAL A 395 -34.34 12.05 5.14
N GLN A 396 -34.73 11.38 4.07
CA GLN A 396 -34.29 10.01 3.75
C GLN A 396 -32.77 9.90 3.59
N GLY A 397 -32.14 10.89 2.94
CA GLY A 397 -30.68 10.96 2.79
C GLY A 397 -29.98 11.20 4.13
N LEU A 398 -30.55 12.01 5.02
CA LEU A 398 -30.02 12.24 6.37
C LEU A 398 -30.07 10.97 7.23
N VAL A 399 -31.18 10.22 7.18
CA VAL A 399 -31.30 8.94 7.88
C VAL A 399 -30.27 7.94 7.37
N MET A 400 -30.10 7.88 6.05
CA MET A 400 -29.09 7.03 5.42
C MET A 400 -27.67 7.38 5.87
N MET A 401 -27.32 8.67 5.86
CA MET A 401 -26.06 9.18 6.38
C MET A 401 -25.88 8.81 7.86
N GLY A 402 -26.94 8.91 8.67
CA GLY A 402 -26.96 8.52 10.08
C GLY A 402 -26.63 7.04 10.29
N LEU A 403 -27.22 6.13 9.51
CA LEU A 403 -26.93 4.69 9.57
C LEU A 403 -25.46 4.38 9.22
N TYR A 404 -24.91 5.07 8.22
CA TYR A 404 -23.50 4.92 7.83
C TYR A 404 -22.54 5.42 8.93
N LEU A 405 -22.84 6.57 9.52
CA LEU A 405 -22.09 7.13 10.64
C LEU A 405 -22.17 6.21 11.87
N LEU A 406 -23.34 5.66 12.16
CA LEU A 406 -23.53 4.70 13.25
C LEU A 406 -22.67 3.45 13.04
N GLY A 407 -22.62 2.90 11.83
CA GLY A 407 -21.73 1.78 11.48
C GLY A 407 -20.26 2.09 11.77
N LEU A 408 -19.80 3.29 11.39
CA LEU A 408 -18.43 3.75 11.68
C LEU A 408 -18.17 3.87 13.19
N VAL A 409 -19.09 4.49 13.94
CA VAL A 409 -18.98 4.63 15.39
C VAL A 409 -18.95 3.27 16.08
N MET A 410 -19.83 2.34 15.68
CA MET A 410 -19.86 0.98 16.21
C MET A 410 -18.57 0.22 15.91
N ALA A 411 -18.00 0.36 14.70
CA ALA A 411 -16.71 -0.23 14.36
C ALA A 411 -15.59 0.27 15.28
N LEU A 412 -15.56 1.58 15.58
CA LEU A 412 -14.58 2.16 16.49
C LEU A 412 -14.76 1.67 17.94
N ILE A 413 -16.00 1.54 18.40
CA ILE A 413 -16.31 0.98 19.74
C ILE A 413 -15.85 -0.48 19.82
N VAL A 414 -16.16 -1.30 18.82
CA VAL A 414 -15.73 -2.71 18.78
C VAL A 414 -14.22 -2.81 18.75
N SER A 415 -13.51 -1.98 17.97
CA SER A 415 -12.03 -1.92 18.01
C SER A 415 -11.51 -1.57 19.40
N TYR A 416 -12.13 -0.58 20.05
CA TYR A 416 -11.73 -0.12 21.38
C TYR A 416 -11.88 -1.22 22.44
N VAL A 417 -12.93 -2.03 22.37
CA VAL A 417 -13.14 -3.18 23.26
C VAL A 417 -12.19 -4.32 22.91
N ALA A 418 -12.09 -4.67 21.62
CA ALA A 418 -11.26 -5.77 21.13
C ALA A 418 -9.76 -5.58 21.43
N LYS A 419 -9.27 -4.33 21.51
CA LYS A 419 -7.87 -4.05 21.84
C LYS A 419 -7.44 -4.56 23.22
N TRP A 420 -8.38 -4.78 24.14
CA TRP A 420 -8.13 -5.34 25.47
C TRP A 420 -8.00 -6.87 25.45
N PHE A 421 -8.70 -7.54 24.54
CA PHE A 421 -8.61 -9.00 24.35
C PHE A 421 -7.37 -9.40 23.54
N ILE A 422 -6.98 -8.61 22.52
CA ILE A 422 -5.82 -8.91 21.68
C ILE A 422 -4.54 -8.33 22.30
N LYS A 423 -3.84 -9.14 23.10
CA LYS A 423 -2.57 -8.77 23.77
C LYS A 423 -1.35 -9.17 22.92
N ILE A 424 -1.10 -8.43 21.84
CA ILE A 424 0.15 -8.53 21.05
C ILE A 424 0.94 -7.23 21.27
N GLN A 425 2.19 -7.34 21.73
CA GLN A 425 3.08 -6.23 22.09
C GLN A 425 4.03 -5.92 20.90
N GLU A 426 3.50 -5.32 19.84
CA GLU A 426 4.33 -4.75 18.76
C GLU A 426 4.21 -3.22 18.82
N LYS A 427 5.34 -2.50 18.89
CA LYS A 427 5.35 -1.02 18.83
C LYS A 427 5.20 -0.59 17.37
N SER A 428 4.09 0.07 17.02
CA SER A 428 3.94 0.69 15.70
C SER A 428 4.50 2.12 15.71
N PHE A 429 5.50 2.36 14.86
CA PHE A 429 5.93 3.72 14.52
C PHE A 429 5.23 4.11 13.22
N PHE A 430 4.22 4.99 13.31
CA PHE A 430 3.60 5.54 12.11
C PHE A 430 4.51 6.62 11.51
N ILE A 431 5.37 6.19 10.59
CA ILE A 431 6.14 7.09 9.73
C ILE A 431 5.50 7.02 8.34
N LEU A 432 4.72 8.03 8.00
CA LEU A 432 4.13 8.19 6.67
C LEU A 432 4.77 9.41 5.99
N GLU A 433 5.59 9.16 4.97
CA GLU A 433 6.00 10.21 4.06
C GLU A 433 4.79 10.61 3.20
N LEU A 434 4.36 11.87 3.31
CA LEU A 434 3.24 12.38 2.52
C LEU A 434 3.66 12.39 1.03
N PRO A 435 3.01 11.61 0.15
CA PRO A 435 3.34 11.60 -1.26
C PRO A 435 3.03 12.97 -1.88
N THR A 436 3.81 13.41 -2.87
CA THR A 436 3.47 14.64 -3.61
C THR A 436 2.15 14.47 -4.35
N TYR A 437 1.33 15.53 -4.46
CA TYR A 437 0.15 15.51 -5.32
C TYR A 437 0.52 15.11 -6.74
N ARG A 438 -0.30 14.23 -7.33
CA ARG A 438 -0.13 13.75 -8.71
C ARG A 438 -1.44 13.95 -9.47
N SER A 439 -1.33 14.22 -10.76
CA SER A 439 -2.50 14.20 -11.64
C SER A 439 -3.03 12.77 -11.76
N PRO A 440 -4.36 12.57 -11.76
CA PRO A 440 -4.95 11.24 -11.85
C PRO A 440 -4.62 10.55 -13.18
N ARG A 441 -4.43 9.23 -13.15
CA ARG A 441 -4.15 8.46 -14.37
C ARG A 441 -5.46 7.87 -14.90
N TRP A 442 -6.14 8.60 -15.79
CA TRP A 442 -7.42 8.18 -16.37
C TRP A 442 -7.46 6.74 -16.89
N LYS A 443 -6.37 6.27 -17.53
CA LYS A 443 -6.26 4.87 -17.97
C LYS A 443 -6.34 3.86 -16.82
N ASN A 444 -5.71 4.18 -15.68
CA ASN A 444 -5.74 3.35 -14.47
C ASN A 444 -7.14 3.31 -13.86
N ILE A 445 -7.80 4.47 -13.79
CA ILE A 445 -9.16 4.61 -13.26
C ILE A 445 -10.13 3.73 -14.06
N ILE A 446 -10.11 3.84 -15.39
CA ILE A 446 -10.99 3.05 -16.28
C ILE A 446 -10.66 1.55 -16.19
N ALA A 447 -9.38 1.18 -16.20
CA ALA A 447 -8.97 -0.22 -16.09
C ALA A 447 -9.43 -0.85 -14.76
N THR A 448 -9.27 -0.15 -13.64
CA THR A 448 -9.73 -0.59 -12.33
C THR A 448 -11.25 -0.70 -12.28
N MET A 449 -11.96 0.29 -12.81
CA MET A 449 -13.42 0.31 -12.91
C MET A 449 -13.96 -0.95 -13.63
N VAL A 450 -13.43 -1.25 -14.82
CA VAL A 450 -13.83 -2.44 -15.61
C VAL A 450 -13.41 -3.74 -14.92
N SER A 451 -12.21 -3.79 -14.34
CA SER A 451 -11.74 -4.98 -13.63
C SER A 451 -12.64 -5.32 -12.44
N LYS A 452 -13.07 -4.32 -11.67
CA LYS A 452 -13.94 -4.52 -10.50
C LYS A 452 -15.36 -4.92 -10.90
N ALA A 453 -15.91 -4.30 -11.95
CA ALA A 453 -17.17 -4.72 -12.54
C ALA A 453 -17.13 -6.20 -12.99
N ARG A 454 -16.06 -6.60 -13.68
CA ARG A 454 -15.87 -7.98 -14.14
C ARG A 454 -15.85 -8.96 -12.97
N ILE A 455 -15.05 -8.68 -11.93
CA ILE A 455 -14.97 -9.54 -10.73
C ILE A 455 -16.37 -9.70 -10.11
N PHE A 456 -17.13 -8.62 -9.99
CA PHE A 456 -18.48 -8.69 -9.44
C PHE A 456 -19.42 -9.57 -10.29
N VAL A 457 -19.47 -9.36 -11.60
CA VAL A 457 -20.36 -10.14 -12.50
C VAL A 457 -19.99 -11.62 -12.54
N PHE A 458 -18.70 -11.95 -12.60
CA PHE A 458 -18.26 -13.33 -12.78
C PHE A 458 -18.11 -14.13 -11.48
N ASP A 459 -17.75 -13.50 -10.37
CA ASP A 459 -17.56 -14.21 -9.11
C ASP A 459 -18.84 -14.15 -8.26
N ALA A 460 -19.31 -12.95 -7.93
CA ALA A 460 -20.53 -12.78 -7.14
C ALA A 460 -21.79 -13.12 -7.95
N GLY A 461 -21.85 -12.71 -9.22
CA GLY A 461 -23.01 -12.94 -10.08
C GLY A 461 -23.34 -14.42 -10.28
N LYS A 462 -22.34 -15.31 -10.36
CA LYS A 462 -22.58 -16.76 -10.44
C LYS A 462 -23.28 -17.30 -9.19
N VAL A 463 -22.84 -16.86 -8.01
CA VAL A 463 -23.43 -17.29 -6.75
C VAL A 463 -24.85 -16.73 -6.61
N ILE A 464 -25.06 -15.47 -6.96
CA ILE A 464 -26.37 -14.82 -6.93
C ILE A 464 -27.36 -15.53 -7.88
N MET A 465 -26.92 -15.90 -9.09
CA MET A 465 -27.73 -16.64 -10.06
C MET A 465 -28.12 -18.04 -9.58
N VAL A 466 -27.27 -18.72 -8.81
CA VAL A 466 -27.59 -20.06 -8.27
C VAL A 466 -28.61 -19.98 -7.12
N ILE A 467 -28.63 -18.86 -6.38
CA ILE A 467 -29.52 -18.65 -5.23
C ILE A 467 -30.88 -18.05 -5.66
N SER A 468 -30.90 -17.25 -6.72
CA SER A 468 -32.13 -16.67 -7.30
C SER A 468 -32.85 -17.71 -8.17
#